data_AF-L9Z2R2-F1
#
_entry.id   AF-L9Z2R2-F1
#
_cell.length_a   1.000
_cell.length_b   1.000
_cell.length_c   1.000
_cell.angle_alpha   90.00
_cell.angle_beta   90.00
_cell.angle_gamma   90.00
#
_symmetry.space_group_name_H-M   'P 1'
#
loop_
_entity.id
_entity.type
_entity.pdbx_description
1 polymer ?
#
loop_
_entity_poly.entity_id
_entity_poly.type
_entity_poly.pdbx_seq_one_letter_code
_entity_poly.pdbx_strand_id
1 'polypeptide(L)' 'MLVDHGLLERVDEDRGYYRITERGRQYLEGELDAEDLELNED' A
#
# COMPACT_ATOMS: atom_id res chain seq x y z
N MET A 1 -3.16 -1.13 7.86
CA MET A 1 -2.74 0.23 7.41
C MET A 1 -2.33 0.15 5.94
N LEU A 2 -2.40 1.22 5.13
CA LEU A 2 -2.02 1.15 3.69
C LEU A 2 -0.56 0.68 3.46
N VAL A 3 0.32 0.96 4.42
CA VAL A 3 1.69 0.42 4.45
C VAL A 3 1.69 -1.09 4.64
N ASP A 4 0.86 -1.61 5.55
CA ASP A 4 0.76 -3.06 5.82
C ASP A 4 0.24 -3.82 4.60
N HIS A 5 -0.61 -3.21 3.77
CA HIS A 5 -1.06 -3.78 2.49
C HIS A 5 -0.06 -3.56 1.33
N GLY A 6 1.12 -2.98 1.60
CA GLY A 6 2.17 -2.75 0.61
C GLY A 6 1.83 -1.69 -0.44
N LEU A 7 0.82 -0.85 -0.20
CA LEU A 7 0.38 0.19 -1.14
C LEU A 7 1.21 1.48 -0.99
N LEU A 8 1.79 1.69 0.18
CA LEU A 8 2.66 2.82 0.50
C LEU A 8 3.95 2.33 1.18
N GLU A 9 5.04 3.07 0.99
CA GLU A 9 6.27 2.92 1.77
C GLU A 9 6.59 4.22 2.53
N ARG A 10 7.09 4.09 3.77
CA ARG A 10 7.66 5.24 4.49
C ARG A 10 9.05 5.52 3.93
N VAL A 11 9.29 6.77 3.53
CA VAL A 11 10.58 7.18 2.94
C VAL A 11 11.41 8.07 3.86
N ASP A 12 10.79 8.62 4.89
CA ASP A 12 11.47 9.37 5.96
C ASP A 12 10.68 9.16 7.26
N GLU A 13 11.31 8.52 8.24
CA GLU A 13 10.64 8.13 9.48
C GLU A 13 10.35 9.33 10.40
N ASP A 14 11.20 10.35 10.34
CA ASP A 14 11.12 11.56 11.17
C ASP A 14 10.17 12.60 10.58
N ARG A 15 10.03 12.63 9.25
CA ARG A 15 9.23 13.62 8.51
C ARG A 15 7.86 13.11 8.05
N GLY A 16 7.53 11.86 8.33
CA GLY A 16 6.20 11.29 8.07
C GLY A 16 5.83 11.21 6.59
N TYR A 17 6.83 11.17 5.70
CA TYR A 17 6.60 11.09 4.26
C TYR A 17 6.36 9.66 3.81
N TYR A 18 5.38 9.53 2.92
CA TYR A 18 5.01 8.28 2.27
C TYR A 18 5.20 8.41 0.77
N ARG A 19 5.57 7.31 0.14
CA ARG A 19 5.61 7.17 -1.32
C ARG A 19 4.66 6.06 -1.74
N ILE A 20 3.93 6.30 -2.83
CA ILE A 20 3.09 5.27 -3.45
C ILE A 20 3.95 4.19 -4.10
N THR A 21 3.62 2.93 -3.85
CA THR A 21 4.26 1.78 -4.50
C THR A 21 3.60 1.48 -5.85
N GLU A 22 4.21 0.59 -6.64
CA GLU A 22 3.60 0.14 -7.90
C GLU A 22 2.26 -0.57 -7.66
N ARG A 23 2.20 -1.44 -6.64
CA ARG A 23 0.95 -2.08 -6.19
C ARG A 23 -0.11 -1.05 -5.80
N GLY A 24 0.30 0.03 -5.14
CA GLY A 24 -0.57 1.16 -4.82
C GLY A 24 -1.17 1.83 -6.05
N ARG A 25 -0.40 1.97 -7.15
CA ARG A 25 -0.89 2.53 -8.41
C ARG A 25 -1.93 1.63 -9.07
N GLN A 26 -1.63 0.33 -9.19
CA GLN A 26 -2.54 -0.67 -9.74
C GLN A 26 -3.88 -0.70 -8.99
N TYR A 27 -3.85 -0.61 -7.65
CA TYR A 27 -5.08 -0.51 -6.85
C TYR A 27 -5.90 0.76 -7.16
N LEU A 28 -5.24 1.91 -7.33
CA LEU A 28 -5.94 3.16 -7.70
C LEU A 28 -6.45 3.16 -9.15
N GLU A 29 -5.78 2.43 -10.03
CA GLU A 29 -6.19 2.24 -11.43
C GLU A 29 -7.32 1.21 -11.58
N GLY A 30 -7.66 0.50 -10.51
CA GLY A 30 -8.69 -0.55 -10.51
C GLY A 30 -8.22 -1.88 -11.11
N GLU A 31 -6.91 -2.07 -11.21
CA GLU A 31 -6.29 -3.31 -11.69
C GLU A 31 -6.13 -4.36 -10.57
N LEU A 32 -6.26 -3.95 -9.30
CA LEU A 32 -6.33 -4.82 -8.14
C LEU A 32 -7.64 -4.59 -7.41
N ASP A 33 -8.36 -5.67 -7.11
CA ASP A 33 -9.58 -5.60 -6.33
C ASP A 33 -9.26 -5.44 -4.84
N ALA A 34 -10.19 -4.85 -4.09
CA ALA A 34 -10.00 -4.67 -2.65
C ALA A 34 -9.83 -6.00 -1.89
N GLU A 35 -10.41 -7.07 -2.43
CA GLU A 35 -10.31 -8.45 -1.94
C GLU A 35 -8.88 -9.00 -2.10
N ASP A 36 -8.11 -8.52 -3.09
CA ASP A 36 -6.70 -8.89 -3.28
C ASP A 36 -5.77 -8.27 -2.23
N LEU A 37 -6.29 -7.36 -1.40
CA LEU A 37 -5.55 -6.71 -0.32
C LEU A 37 -5.68 -7.44 1.02
N GLU A 38 -6.42 -8.55 1.11
CA GLU A 38 -6.56 -9.28 2.37
C GLU A 38 -5.20 -9.74 2.92
N LEU A 39 -4.90 -9.31 4.15
CA LEU A 39 -3.76 -9.81 4.91
C LEU A 39 -4.25 -11.07 5.61
N ASN A 40 -3.63 -12.22 5.30
CA ASN A 40 -3.81 -13.42 6.14
C ASN A 40 -3.23 -13.09 7.52
N GLU A 41 -4.10 -12.88 8.50
CA GLU A 41 -3.72 -12.81 9.92
C GLU A 41 -3.41 -14.25 10.38
N ASP A 42 -2.11 -14.62 10.39
CA ASP A 42 -1.61 -15.81 11.11
C ASP A 42 -1.45 -15.51 12.62
#